data_AF-A0A9X9PQI6-F1
#
_entry.id   AF-A0A9X9PQI6-F1
#
_cell.length_a   1.000
_cell.length_b   1.000
_cell.length_c   1.000
_cell.angle_alpha   90.00
_cell.angle_beta   90.00
_cell.angle_gamma   90.00
#
_symmetry.space_group_name_H-M   'P 1'
#
loop_
_entity.id
_entity.type
_entity.pdbx_description
1 polymer ?
#
loop_
_entity_poly.entity_id
_entity_poly.type
_entity_poly.pdbx_seq_one_letter_code
_entity_poly.pdbx_strand_id
1 'polypeptide(L)'
;MDYSHSIADDDGPVASPWESAPVSSPQDEVKNSFPPTVALHSPSRIGSFVDGFSESNAFDQGIFERRDKDSGTDSVLENQDQRPSTATTVESQSQDQQPLLGQTSPQAQDVPQQSIRKEGRRPEPQRYHRPIRQNQQPSENPHKLQAKITGLERIGRKDPILRFDVHTNLPKFRTTQFRDVRRTHSEFVKLADHLISSNPEALVPAVPPALTSAGIGTEEDEVRVKASLQKWLNQVCSNEVLMGDEEILLFIESDFGYSPMLRRKQPATGVRRKVIKQFAPPPDDSPELQNARPLVKAFYLGTMDAGHKVDRLVKARKGLGLAESDFGVKLGSMNVQEPHHGLANAYRKLGKIIQTTGDNHAAQGTAEATTIGDPLQYYSQDAFIVKETLTNRHILLRELNQAQQLRRNKSSAADRLRASSSVRKEKVDEAIIALNEAIANENELMNKTMRVTSNLLLEQRRWLTRTVAELKQSIREYAIREIEAERRTLATLEVVRLDIRAIDSSGGLSRLGRESHPAARRTSLASSQGAKGDAWSGVPRRADQMNRSQSGSLMSNILEANDGGKSNRASSGSLTATKEADDLDRVDARNAASRLAAATFL
;
A
#
# COMPACT_ATOMS: atom_id res chain seq x y z
N MET A 1 22.52 22.38 68.31
CA MET A 1 23.79 21.96 67.69
C MET A 1 23.89 22.70 66.38
N ASP A 2 24.83 23.64 66.36
CA ASP A 2 25.53 24.29 65.25
C ASP A 2 24.77 24.96 64.09
N TYR A 3 25.50 25.85 63.42
CA TYR A 3 25.03 26.90 62.51
C TYR A 3 25.73 26.82 61.15
N SER A 4 25.02 27.21 60.08
CA SER A 4 25.49 28.12 59.01
C SER A 4 24.29 28.45 58.11
N HIS A 5 23.85 29.69 57.86
CA HIS A 5 24.48 30.96 57.48
C HIS A 5 25.16 30.96 56.09
N SER A 6 24.97 31.96 55.20
CA SER A 6 23.92 33.01 55.07
C SER A 6 24.25 33.96 53.88
N ILE A 7 23.25 34.75 53.41
CA ILE A 7 23.41 36.13 52.86
C ILE A 7 24.13 36.27 51.50
N ALA A 8 23.85 37.26 50.62
CA ALA A 8 22.63 38.04 50.30
C ALA A 8 22.85 38.76 48.94
N ASP A 9 21.83 39.44 48.41
CA ASP A 9 21.89 40.30 47.21
C ASP A 9 22.59 41.66 47.47
N ASP A 10 23.10 42.34 46.41
CA ASP A 10 22.83 43.78 46.18
C ASP A 10 23.11 44.28 44.72
N ASP A 11 22.65 45.50 44.43
CA ASP A 11 22.55 46.28 43.18
C ASP A 11 23.74 46.38 42.17
N GLY A 12 23.42 46.68 40.89
CA GLY A 12 24.37 47.25 39.89
C GLY A 12 24.03 47.02 38.39
N PRO A 13 23.95 48.03 37.47
CA PRO A 13 23.21 47.83 36.20
C PRO A 13 23.88 48.22 34.84
N VAL A 14 23.26 47.73 33.75
CA VAL A 14 23.30 48.13 32.31
C VAL A 14 24.59 48.02 31.46
N ALA A 15 24.55 47.15 30.42
CA ALA A 15 25.06 47.41 29.05
C ALA A 15 24.53 46.36 28.05
N SER A 16 24.39 46.70 26.74
CA SER A 16 23.94 45.78 25.68
C SER A 16 25.04 45.46 24.65
N PRO A 17 25.10 44.24 24.07
CA PRO A 17 26.21 43.83 23.21
C PRO A 17 25.96 44.08 21.70
N TRP A 18 26.05 45.33 21.24
CA TRP A 18 26.04 45.68 19.81
C TRP A 18 26.88 46.93 19.50
N GLU A 19 28.21 46.77 19.41
CA GLU A 19 29.24 47.66 18.81
C GLU A 19 30.60 46.95 19.00
N SER A 20 31.65 47.01 18.15
CA SER A 20 31.90 47.71 16.86
C SER A 20 32.87 46.87 15.97
N ALA A 21 33.03 47.21 14.69
CA ALA A 21 34.09 46.70 13.79
C ALA A 21 35.31 47.67 13.72
N PRO A 22 36.50 47.26 13.18
CA PRO A 22 36.87 47.73 11.82
C PRO A 22 37.93 46.93 10.98
N VAL A 23 37.76 46.96 9.63
CA VAL A 23 38.76 47.25 8.55
C VAL A 23 39.95 46.28 8.17
N SER A 24 39.74 45.52 7.08
CA SER A 24 40.44 45.48 5.74
C SER A 24 41.94 45.18 5.44
N SER A 25 42.13 44.24 4.49
CA SER A 25 43.07 44.24 3.30
C SER A 25 44.59 43.96 3.48
N PRO A 26 45.37 43.59 2.41
CA PRO A 26 45.08 43.53 0.95
C PRO A 26 45.35 42.15 0.25
N GLN A 27 45.55 42.15 -1.09
CA GLN A 27 45.61 41.00 -2.04
C GLN A 27 47.02 40.72 -2.61
N ASP A 28 47.21 39.54 -3.22
CA ASP A 28 48.04 39.24 -4.43
C ASP A 28 48.01 37.71 -4.72
N GLU A 29 48.56 37.16 -5.82
CA GLU A 29 48.05 37.18 -7.21
C GLU A 29 48.56 35.92 -7.99
N VAL A 30 47.92 35.56 -9.12
CA VAL A 30 48.54 34.97 -10.34
C VAL A 30 48.97 33.46 -10.47
N LYS A 31 48.50 32.87 -11.61
CA LYS A 31 49.05 31.85 -12.56
C LYS A 31 48.56 30.39 -12.61
N ASN A 32 48.41 29.93 -13.87
CA ASN A 32 48.00 28.60 -14.33
C ASN A 32 49.21 27.66 -14.58
N SER A 33 49.00 26.34 -14.50
CA SER A 33 49.51 25.39 -15.52
C SER A 33 48.87 23.98 -15.45
N PHE A 34 48.83 23.33 -16.61
CA PHE A 34 48.44 21.93 -16.93
C PHE A 34 49.48 21.43 -17.98
N PRO A 35 49.53 20.15 -18.43
CA PRO A 35 48.98 18.87 -17.95
C PRO A 35 50.19 17.88 -17.77
N PRO A 36 50.28 16.58 -18.21
CA PRO A 36 49.29 15.60 -18.70
C PRO A 36 49.45 14.10 -18.25
N THR A 37 48.43 13.30 -18.62
CA THR A 37 48.43 11.86 -19.01
C THR A 37 49.27 10.81 -18.25
N VAL A 38 48.61 9.76 -17.74
CA VAL A 38 48.70 8.34 -18.22
C VAL A 38 47.68 7.49 -17.44
N ALA A 39 47.07 6.48 -18.09
CA ALA A 39 46.15 5.53 -17.48
C ALA A 39 46.82 4.16 -17.26
N LEU A 40 46.34 3.38 -16.29
CA LEU A 40 46.40 1.91 -16.32
C LEU A 40 45.27 1.28 -15.47
N HIS A 41 45.30 -0.04 -15.29
CA HIS A 41 44.12 -0.86 -14.97
C HIS A 41 43.90 -1.17 -13.47
N SER A 42 42.73 -1.75 -13.20
CA SER A 42 42.26 -2.38 -11.94
C SER A 42 43.17 -3.57 -11.49
N PRO A 43 42.92 -4.25 -10.32
CA PRO A 43 41.79 -4.13 -9.38
C PRO A 43 42.09 -4.28 -7.86
N SER A 44 41.03 -4.10 -7.05
CA SER A 44 40.76 -4.75 -5.74
C SER A 44 41.38 -4.23 -4.42
N ARG A 45 40.53 -4.34 -3.36
CA ARG A 45 40.79 -4.39 -1.91
C ARG A 45 40.78 -3.07 -1.10
N ILE A 46 40.60 -3.28 0.22
CA ILE A 46 40.38 -2.33 1.32
C ILE A 46 38.96 -1.72 1.30
N GLY A 47 38.18 -1.77 2.38
CA GLY A 47 38.48 -2.40 3.68
C GLY A 47 37.23 -2.58 4.56
N SER A 48 37.37 -3.41 5.60
CA SER A 48 36.33 -3.63 6.59
C SER A 48 36.11 -2.36 7.42
N PHE A 49 34.85 -1.92 7.56
CA PHE A 49 34.48 -1.01 8.64
C PHE A 49 33.45 -1.71 9.53
N VAL A 50 33.84 -1.95 10.78
CA VAL A 50 32.98 -2.45 11.84
C VAL A 50 32.88 -1.34 12.87
N ASP A 51 31.68 -0.84 13.11
CA ASP A 51 31.34 -0.31 14.43
C ASP A 51 29.85 -0.55 14.74
N GLY A 52 29.49 -0.45 16.02
CA GLY A 52 28.33 -1.13 16.59
C GLY A 52 26.99 -0.42 16.39
N PHE A 53 26.01 -1.18 15.87
CA PHE A 53 24.61 -1.01 16.26
C PHE A 53 24.23 -2.10 17.26
N SER A 54 24.04 -1.70 18.53
CA SER A 54 23.62 -2.62 19.60
C SER A 54 22.19 -3.12 19.36
N GLU A 55 21.99 -4.43 19.38
CA GLU A 55 20.76 -5.06 18.88
C GLU A 55 19.62 -5.07 19.92
N SER A 56 19.05 -3.89 20.20
CA SER A 56 17.90 -3.71 21.09
C SER A 56 16.59 -4.24 20.48
N ASN A 57 16.46 -5.57 20.44
CA ASN A 57 15.28 -6.33 19.98
C ASN A 57 14.05 -6.13 20.91
N ALA A 58 13.49 -4.93 20.93
CA ALA A 58 12.35 -4.51 21.76
C ALA A 58 11.09 -4.10 20.96
N PHE A 59 11.16 -4.07 19.62
CA PHE A 59 10.09 -3.54 18.75
C PHE A 59 9.47 -4.56 17.75
N ASP A 60 9.78 -5.86 17.86
CA ASP A 60 9.16 -6.94 17.02
C ASP A 60 7.82 -7.44 17.61
N GLN A 61 7.21 -6.69 18.54
CA GLN A 61 5.86 -6.88 19.07
C GLN A 61 5.12 -5.53 19.15
N GLY A 62 4.14 -5.33 18.27
CA GLY A 62 3.45 -4.03 18.13
C GLY A 62 2.22 -4.06 17.22
N ILE A 63 1.46 -5.17 17.22
CA ILE A 63 0.25 -5.35 16.39
C ILE A 63 -0.89 -5.89 17.25
N PHE A 64 -1.95 -5.08 17.38
CA PHE A 64 -3.32 -5.44 17.81
C PHE A 64 -3.49 -6.46 18.95
N GLU A 65 -3.46 -6.00 20.19
CA GLU A 65 -4.34 -6.57 21.22
C GLU A 65 -5.72 -5.91 21.13
N ARG A 66 -6.77 -6.69 20.81
CA ARG A 66 -8.14 -6.28 21.06
C ARG A 66 -8.42 -6.42 22.56
N ARG A 67 -8.91 -5.37 23.18
CA ARG A 67 -9.15 -5.30 24.63
C ARG A 67 -10.53 -5.88 24.99
N ASP A 68 -10.69 -7.18 24.78
CA ASP A 68 -11.84 -7.91 25.29
C ASP A 68 -11.75 -7.97 26.82
N LYS A 69 -12.61 -7.20 27.49
CA LYS A 69 -12.76 -7.23 28.95
C LYS A 69 -13.73 -8.35 29.31
N ASP A 70 -13.20 -9.48 29.74
CA ASP A 70 -13.91 -10.37 30.64
C ASP A 70 -13.01 -10.64 31.85
N SER A 71 -13.51 -10.33 33.05
CA SER A 71 -12.70 -10.29 34.27
C SER A 71 -13.47 -10.93 35.42
N GLY A 72 -13.55 -12.26 35.41
CA GLY A 72 -13.96 -13.02 36.56
C GLY A 72 -12.93 -12.95 37.68
N THR A 73 -13.36 -12.55 38.87
CA THR A 73 -12.61 -12.68 40.12
C THR A 73 -13.56 -13.19 41.19
N ASP A 74 -13.21 -14.30 41.84
CA ASP A 74 -14.01 -14.89 42.92
C ASP A 74 -14.27 -13.89 44.06
N SER A 75 -15.50 -13.93 44.57
CA SER A 75 -15.77 -13.69 45.98
C SER A 75 -16.97 -14.53 46.42
N VAL A 76 -16.81 -15.19 47.56
CA VAL A 76 -17.73 -16.19 48.12
C VAL A 76 -18.82 -15.49 48.94
N LEU A 77 -20.07 -15.98 48.89
CA LEU A 77 -20.90 -16.25 50.08
C LEU A 77 -22.18 -17.02 49.72
N GLU A 78 -22.86 -17.53 50.76
CA GLU A 78 -23.89 -18.57 50.70
C GLU A 78 -25.30 -18.04 50.36
N ASN A 79 -26.09 -18.84 49.63
CA ASN A 79 -27.31 -19.53 50.11
C ASN A 79 -28.03 -20.20 48.90
N GLN A 80 -28.25 -21.51 48.93
CA GLN A 80 -29.49 -22.22 49.30
C GLN A 80 -30.68 -22.08 48.32
N ASP A 81 -31.31 -23.23 48.12
CA ASP A 81 -32.68 -23.50 47.65
C ASP A 81 -33.10 -23.48 46.15
N GLN A 82 -33.34 -24.72 45.69
CA GLN A 82 -34.60 -25.23 45.11
C GLN A 82 -35.02 -24.88 43.67
N ARG A 83 -34.93 -25.94 42.85
CA ARG A 83 -35.69 -26.19 41.60
C ARG A 83 -37.06 -26.79 41.96
N PRO A 84 -38.17 -26.33 41.33
CA PRO A 84 -38.87 -27.15 40.31
C PRO A 84 -39.22 -26.31 39.05
N SER A 85 -39.53 -26.79 37.85
CA SER A 85 -40.11 -28.06 37.32
C SER A 85 -41.65 -28.14 37.31
N THR A 86 -42.22 -28.67 36.21
CA THR A 86 -43.69 -28.82 35.88
C THR A 86 -44.46 -27.49 35.74
N ALA A 87 -45.22 -27.20 34.65
CA ALA A 87 -46.43 -27.84 34.07
C ALA A 87 -47.68 -27.62 34.95
N THR A 88 -48.88 -27.25 34.47
CA THR A 88 -49.66 -27.76 33.30
C THR A 88 -50.78 -26.77 32.85
N THR A 89 -51.38 -27.02 31.66
CA THR A 89 -52.65 -26.58 31.00
C THR A 89 -53.80 -26.03 31.89
N VAL A 90 -54.68 -25.11 31.45
CA VAL A 90 -56.06 -25.36 30.89
C VAL A 90 -56.83 -24.05 30.54
N GLU A 91 -57.49 -24.01 29.37
CA GLU A 91 -58.79 -23.38 28.92
C GLU A 91 -59.27 -21.96 29.40
N SER A 92 -60.26 -21.24 28.79
CA SER A 92 -61.18 -21.44 27.64
C SER A 92 -61.78 -20.12 27.08
N GLN A 93 -62.09 -20.07 25.77
CA GLN A 93 -63.16 -19.27 25.09
C GLN A 93 -63.10 -17.70 25.16
N SER A 94 -63.81 -16.88 24.37
CA SER A 94 -64.92 -17.06 23.40
C SER A 94 -64.95 -15.96 22.28
N GLN A 95 -65.50 -16.30 21.10
CA GLN A 95 -66.18 -15.39 20.11
C GLN A 95 -65.31 -14.34 19.34
N ASP A 96 -65.62 -13.93 18.09
CA ASP A 96 -66.72 -14.34 17.19
C ASP A 96 -66.42 -14.23 15.66
N GLN A 97 -67.24 -14.94 14.87
CA GLN A 97 -67.64 -14.76 13.46
C GLN A 97 -66.64 -14.44 12.32
N GLN A 98 -66.31 -15.51 11.58
CA GLN A 98 -66.35 -15.62 10.10
C GLN A 98 -67.70 -15.13 9.50
N PRO A 99 -67.80 -14.74 8.20
CA PRO A 99 -67.71 -15.64 7.01
C PRO A 99 -67.11 -14.96 5.73
N LEU A 100 -67.16 -15.42 4.46
CA LEU A 100 -66.97 -16.65 3.62
C LEU A 100 -66.85 -16.09 2.16
N LEU A 101 -66.50 -16.71 1.01
CA LEU A 101 -66.06 -18.01 0.43
C LEU A 101 -65.39 -17.62 -0.94
N GLY A 102 -64.70 -18.41 -1.76
CA GLY A 102 -64.21 -19.81 -1.78
C GLY A 102 -63.11 -19.91 -2.88
N GLN A 103 -62.19 -20.89 -2.86
CA GLN A 103 -62.29 -22.19 -3.56
C GLN A 103 -62.91 -22.07 -4.99
N THR A 104 -62.30 -22.55 -6.09
CA THR A 104 -61.66 -23.88 -6.29
C THR A 104 -60.59 -23.92 -7.41
N SER A 105 -59.69 -24.91 -7.35
CA SER A 105 -59.05 -25.59 -8.52
C SER A 105 -59.79 -26.93 -8.76
N PRO A 106 -59.74 -27.65 -9.93
CA PRO A 106 -58.55 -27.88 -10.77
C PRO A 106 -58.77 -28.08 -12.30
N GLN A 107 -57.68 -28.47 -13.00
CA GLN A 107 -57.54 -29.26 -14.25
C GLN A 107 -58.65 -29.31 -15.33
N ALA A 108 -58.27 -29.01 -16.59
CA ALA A 108 -58.61 -29.80 -17.80
C ALA A 108 -57.69 -29.41 -18.99
N GLN A 109 -57.78 -30.14 -20.10
CA GLN A 109 -57.05 -29.93 -21.38
C GLN A 109 -57.92 -29.14 -22.39
N ASP A 110 -57.32 -28.48 -23.40
CA ASP A 110 -57.55 -28.85 -24.82
C ASP A 110 -56.64 -28.12 -25.85
N VAL A 111 -56.55 -28.66 -27.08
CA VAL A 111 -55.84 -28.05 -28.23
C VAL A 111 -56.48 -28.46 -29.58
N PRO A 112 -57.00 -27.50 -30.37
CA PRO A 112 -56.74 -27.49 -31.83
C PRO A 112 -56.67 -26.07 -32.46
N GLN A 113 -56.27 -25.81 -33.72
CA GLN A 113 -55.29 -26.41 -34.66
C GLN A 113 -55.18 -25.47 -35.91
N GLN A 114 -54.26 -25.77 -36.85
CA GLN A 114 -54.13 -25.30 -38.26
C GLN A 114 -53.26 -24.04 -38.48
N SER A 115 -52.52 -23.88 -39.61
CA SER A 115 -52.51 -24.61 -40.90
C SER A 115 -51.14 -24.66 -41.63
N ILE A 116 -50.84 -25.79 -42.33
CA ILE A 116 -50.03 -25.93 -43.58
C ILE A 116 -48.51 -25.61 -43.50
N ARG A 117 -47.55 -26.56 -43.64
CA ARG A 117 -47.08 -27.41 -44.80
C ARG A 117 -46.39 -26.59 -45.91
N LYS A 118 -45.24 -26.98 -46.48
CA LYS A 118 -44.74 -28.26 -47.09
C LYS A 118 -43.19 -28.36 -46.94
N GLU A 119 -42.36 -29.27 -47.49
CA GLU A 119 -42.25 -30.73 -47.83
C GLU A 119 -40.75 -30.97 -48.27
N GLY A 120 -40.16 -32.16 -48.42
CA GLY A 120 -40.54 -33.54 -48.09
C GLY A 120 -39.68 -34.63 -48.79
N ARG A 121 -39.28 -35.69 -48.04
CA ARG A 121 -38.68 -37.00 -48.44
C ARG A 121 -37.13 -37.19 -48.51
N ARG A 122 -36.77 -38.43 -48.12
CA ARG A 122 -35.47 -39.17 -48.07
C ARG A 122 -35.15 -39.80 -49.46
N PRO A 123 -33.92 -40.27 -49.79
CA PRO A 123 -33.29 -41.43 -49.11
C PRO A 123 -31.73 -41.42 -48.95
N GLU A 124 -31.23 -42.53 -48.40
CA GLU A 124 -29.82 -42.92 -48.16
C GLU A 124 -29.17 -43.59 -49.40
N PRO A 125 -27.94 -44.14 -49.32
CA PRO A 125 -26.68 -43.59 -48.78
C PRO A 125 -25.52 -43.67 -49.81
N GLN A 126 -24.54 -42.75 -49.76
CA GLN A 126 -23.27 -42.94 -50.48
C GLN A 126 -22.02 -42.64 -49.63
N ARG A 127 -20.99 -43.46 -49.89
CA ARG A 127 -19.81 -43.72 -49.06
C ARG A 127 -18.58 -43.04 -49.66
N TYR A 128 -18.16 -41.88 -49.13
CA TYR A 128 -16.90 -41.23 -49.55
C TYR A 128 -16.07 -40.68 -48.37
N HIS A 129 -14.81 -40.35 -48.66
CA HIS A 129 -13.68 -40.44 -47.73
C HIS A 129 -13.75 -39.59 -46.44
N ARG A 130 -13.33 -40.22 -45.34
CA ARG A 130 -12.94 -39.58 -44.07
C ARG A 130 -11.49 -39.09 -44.18
N PRO A 131 -11.20 -37.77 -44.20
CA PRO A 131 -9.85 -37.29 -43.98
C PRO A 131 -9.45 -37.58 -42.52
N ILE A 132 -8.22 -38.05 -42.31
CA ILE A 132 -7.66 -38.23 -40.97
C ILE A 132 -7.41 -36.83 -40.40
N ARG A 133 -8.29 -36.37 -39.49
CA ARG A 133 -7.96 -35.20 -38.66
C ARG A 133 -6.83 -35.60 -37.73
N GLN A 134 -5.77 -34.79 -37.76
CA GLN A 134 -4.58 -34.94 -36.94
C GLN A 134 -4.91 -34.91 -35.44
N ASN A 135 -3.97 -35.39 -34.62
CA ASN A 135 -4.06 -35.42 -33.16
C ASN A 135 -4.76 -34.18 -32.59
N GLN A 136 -5.91 -34.39 -31.96
CA GLN A 136 -6.34 -33.49 -30.90
C GLN A 136 -5.34 -33.67 -29.75
N GLN A 137 -4.34 -32.79 -29.68
CA GLN A 137 -3.73 -32.50 -28.39
C GLN A 137 -4.86 -32.13 -27.42
N PRO A 138 -4.88 -32.66 -26.19
CA PRO A 138 -5.84 -32.19 -25.20
C PRO A 138 -5.59 -30.70 -25.01
N SER A 139 -6.61 -29.88 -25.27
CA SER A 139 -6.59 -28.48 -24.86
C SER A 139 -6.79 -28.47 -23.35
N GLU A 140 -5.69 -28.60 -22.62
CA GLU A 140 -5.64 -28.39 -21.17
C GLU A 140 -6.00 -26.93 -20.91
N ASN A 141 -7.31 -26.66 -20.80
CA ASN A 141 -7.84 -25.39 -20.35
C ASN A 141 -7.29 -25.17 -18.94
N PRO A 142 -6.37 -24.21 -18.73
CA PRO A 142 -5.62 -24.14 -17.49
C PRO A 142 -6.57 -23.99 -16.32
N HIS A 143 -6.26 -24.67 -15.21
CA HIS A 143 -7.05 -24.52 -13.99
C HIS A 143 -7.04 -23.05 -13.58
N LYS A 144 -8.23 -22.50 -13.40
CA LYS A 144 -8.48 -21.07 -13.28
C LYS A 144 -9.51 -20.82 -12.20
N LEU A 145 -9.14 -19.95 -11.27
CA LEU A 145 -10.03 -19.32 -10.32
C LEU A 145 -9.98 -17.81 -10.59
N GLN A 146 -11.14 -17.16 -10.72
CA GLN A 146 -11.21 -15.72 -10.96
C GLN A 146 -12.33 -15.11 -10.12
N ALA A 147 -11.96 -14.34 -9.10
CA ALA A 147 -12.87 -13.53 -8.31
C ALA A 147 -12.92 -12.08 -8.82
N LYS A 148 -14.09 -11.45 -8.80
CA LYS A 148 -14.31 -10.05 -9.17
C LYS A 148 -15.13 -9.34 -8.08
N ILE A 149 -14.57 -8.32 -7.43
CA ILE A 149 -15.30 -7.48 -6.50
C ILE A 149 -16.38 -6.70 -7.24
N THR A 150 -17.61 -6.79 -6.73
CA THR A 150 -18.81 -6.12 -7.23
C THR A 150 -19.27 -5.00 -6.30
N GLY A 151 -18.95 -5.07 -5.00
CA GLY A 151 -19.36 -4.06 -4.03
C GLY A 151 -18.56 -4.07 -2.72
N LEU A 152 -18.72 -3.00 -1.95
CA LEU A 152 -18.17 -2.80 -0.60
C LEU A 152 -19.28 -2.17 0.25
N GLU A 153 -19.79 -2.89 1.23
CA GLU A 153 -20.89 -2.45 2.11
C GLU A 153 -20.33 -2.05 3.47
N ARG A 154 -20.42 -0.76 3.83
CA ARG A 154 -20.00 -0.22 5.12
C ARG A 154 -21.20 0.06 6.03
N ILE A 155 -21.32 -0.65 7.16
CA ILE A 155 -22.39 -0.44 8.14
C ILE A 155 -21.83 0.41 9.30
N GLY A 156 -21.78 1.72 9.10
CA GLY A 156 -21.17 2.66 10.06
C GLY A 156 -19.68 2.38 10.27
N ARG A 157 -19.27 2.15 11.52
CA ARG A 157 -17.88 1.78 11.89
C ARG A 157 -17.66 0.26 12.08
N LYS A 158 -18.59 -0.59 11.61
CA LYS A 158 -18.41 -2.05 11.64
C LYS A 158 -17.42 -2.53 10.58
N ASP A 159 -16.93 -3.75 10.75
CA ASP A 159 -16.12 -4.49 9.76
C ASP A 159 -16.86 -4.53 8.41
N PRO A 160 -16.29 -4.00 7.31
CA PRO A 160 -17.02 -3.86 6.04
C PRO A 160 -17.16 -5.21 5.33
N ILE A 161 -18.27 -5.38 4.61
CA ILE A 161 -18.57 -6.57 3.82
C ILE A 161 -18.15 -6.31 2.37
N LEU A 162 -17.25 -7.13 1.85
CA LEU A 162 -16.97 -7.19 0.42
C LEU A 162 -17.99 -8.12 -0.24
N ARG A 163 -18.44 -7.72 -1.43
CA ARG A 163 -19.27 -8.51 -2.33
C ARG A 163 -18.48 -8.81 -3.59
N PHE A 164 -18.43 -10.07 -3.99
CA PHE A 164 -17.69 -10.50 -5.17
C PHE A 164 -18.35 -11.70 -5.88
N ASP A 165 -18.19 -11.75 -7.20
CA ASP A 165 -18.55 -12.91 -8.00
C ASP A 165 -17.28 -13.78 -8.21
N VAL A 166 -17.46 -15.10 -8.34
CA VAL A 166 -16.37 -16.04 -8.62
C VAL A 166 -16.72 -16.90 -9.82
N HIS A 167 -15.78 -17.05 -10.75
CA HIS A 167 -15.85 -18.02 -11.84
C HIS A 167 -14.66 -18.98 -11.78
N THR A 168 -14.92 -20.28 -11.95
CA THR A 168 -13.87 -21.31 -11.96
C THR A 168 -14.20 -22.51 -12.85
N ASN A 169 -13.15 -23.22 -13.26
CA ASN A 169 -13.20 -24.55 -13.88
C ASN A 169 -12.56 -25.64 -12.97
N LEU A 170 -12.26 -25.33 -11.70
CA LEU A 170 -11.66 -26.28 -10.76
C LEU A 170 -12.69 -27.38 -10.37
N PRO A 171 -12.36 -28.67 -10.51
CA PRO A 171 -13.33 -29.77 -10.34
C PRO A 171 -13.74 -30.03 -8.89
N LYS A 172 -13.11 -29.39 -7.89
CA LYS A 172 -13.52 -29.47 -6.48
C LYS A 172 -14.82 -28.71 -6.20
N PHE A 173 -15.14 -27.65 -6.95
CA PHE A 173 -16.26 -26.75 -6.65
C PHE A 173 -17.60 -27.30 -7.10
N ARG A 174 -18.67 -27.06 -6.32
CA ARG A 174 -20.04 -27.51 -6.63
C ARG A 174 -20.65 -26.86 -7.88
N THR A 175 -20.15 -25.68 -8.25
CA THR A 175 -20.64 -24.87 -9.39
C THR A 175 -19.51 -24.05 -10.01
N THR A 176 -19.57 -23.79 -11.32
CA THR A 176 -18.56 -23.00 -12.05
C THR A 176 -18.77 -21.48 -11.93
N GLN A 177 -19.87 -21.03 -11.34
CA GLN A 177 -20.16 -19.62 -11.02
C GLN A 177 -20.75 -19.51 -9.63
N PHE A 178 -20.19 -18.60 -8.83
CA PHE A 178 -20.78 -18.09 -7.59
C PHE A 178 -21.02 -16.60 -7.78
N ARG A 179 -22.15 -16.08 -7.30
CA ARG A 179 -22.51 -14.67 -7.43
C ARG A 179 -22.84 -14.10 -6.06
N ASP A 180 -22.52 -12.82 -5.87
CA ASP A 180 -22.79 -12.10 -4.63
C ASP A 180 -22.18 -12.74 -3.36
N VAL A 181 -21.02 -13.38 -3.48
CA VAL A 181 -20.30 -13.96 -2.32
C VAL A 181 -19.95 -12.82 -1.36
N ARG A 182 -20.43 -12.93 -0.11
CA ARG A 182 -20.28 -11.90 0.92
C ARG A 182 -19.27 -12.32 1.98
N ARG A 183 -18.23 -11.52 2.20
CA ARG A 183 -17.23 -11.75 3.26
C ARG A 183 -16.81 -10.45 3.93
N THR A 184 -16.67 -10.47 5.25
CA THR A 184 -16.16 -9.30 5.98
C THR A 184 -14.64 -9.18 5.83
N HIS A 185 -14.06 -8.00 5.99
CA HIS A 185 -12.60 -7.84 5.90
C HIS A 185 -11.84 -8.73 6.89
N SER A 186 -12.33 -8.92 8.13
CA SER A 186 -11.71 -9.86 9.07
C SER A 186 -11.77 -11.33 8.62
N GLU A 187 -12.66 -11.72 7.70
CA GLU A 187 -12.65 -13.06 7.10
C GLU A 187 -11.53 -13.22 6.05
N PHE A 188 -11.20 -12.17 5.29
CA PHE A 188 -10.02 -12.16 4.43
C PHE A 188 -8.73 -12.30 5.27
N VAL A 189 -8.67 -11.64 6.44
CA VAL A 189 -7.53 -11.79 7.37
C VAL A 189 -7.42 -13.24 7.89
N LYS A 190 -8.53 -13.84 8.37
CA LYS A 190 -8.55 -15.26 8.79
C LYS A 190 -8.09 -16.21 7.67
N LEU A 191 -8.46 -15.93 6.42
CA LEU A 191 -8.04 -16.73 5.27
C LEU A 191 -6.54 -16.57 5.02
N ALA A 192 -6.03 -15.34 4.98
CA ALA A 192 -4.60 -15.08 4.81
C ALA A 192 -3.76 -15.75 5.90
N ASP A 193 -4.15 -15.63 7.17
CA ASP A 193 -3.48 -16.28 8.30
C ASP A 193 -3.42 -17.80 8.12
N HIS A 194 -4.52 -18.43 7.66
CA HIS A 194 -4.51 -19.85 7.31
C HIS A 194 -3.52 -20.13 6.18
N LEU A 195 -3.64 -19.45 5.04
CA LEU A 195 -2.81 -19.70 3.85
C LEU A 195 -1.31 -19.56 4.16
N ILE A 196 -0.92 -18.53 4.93
CA ILE A 196 0.47 -18.27 5.39
C ILE A 196 0.96 -19.40 6.33
N SER A 197 0.07 -20.10 7.03
CA SER A 197 0.39 -21.23 7.91
C SER A 197 0.39 -22.60 7.22
N SER A 198 -0.43 -22.76 6.17
CA SER A 198 -0.63 -24.03 5.46
C SER A 198 0.32 -24.23 4.28
N ASN A 199 0.77 -23.16 3.63
CA ASN A 199 1.47 -23.21 2.35
C ASN A 199 2.89 -22.58 2.43
N PRO A 200 3.85 -23.18 3.15
CA PRO A 200 5.22 -22.67 3.25
C PRO A 200 5.96 -22.58 1.90
N GLU A 201 5.46 -23.22 0.84
CA GLU A 201 5.92 -23.12 -0.55
C GLU A 201 5.43 -21.86 -1.31
N ALA A 202 4.56 -21.01 -0.74
CA ALA A 202 3.97 -19.86 -1.44
C ALA A 202 4.22 -18.51 -0.74
N LEU A 203 4.25 -17.41 -1.50
CA LEU A 203 4.34 -16.05 -0.97
C LEU A 203 2.96 -15.38 -0.97
N VAL A 204 2.15 -15.73 0.04
CA VAL A 204 0.83 -15.14 0.25
C VAL A 204 0.97 -13.63 0.47
N PRO A 205 0.24 -12.78 -0.28
CA PRO A 205 0.30 -11.33 -0.12
C PRO A 205 -0.38 -10.86 1.18
N ALA A 206 0.11 -9.76 1.75
CA ALA A 206 -0.55 -9.09 2.87
C ALA A 206 -1.97 -8.66 2.49
N VAL A 207 -2.94 -8.81 3.41
CA VAL A 207 -4.32 -8.32 3.18
C VAL A 207 -4.32 -6.79 3.25
N PRO A 208 -4.72 -6.07 2.18
CA PRO A 208 -4.81 -4.61 2.21
C PRO A 208 -5.76 -4.12 3.31
N PRO A 209 -5.49 -2.97 3.95
CA PRO A 209 -6.38 -2.40 4.96
C PRO A 209 -7.82 -2.17 4.48
N ALA A 210 -8.78 -2.29 5.40
CA ALA A 210 -10.21 -2.06 5.16
C ALA A 210 -10.60 -0.58 4.91
N LEU A 211 -9.63 0.32 5.05
CA LEU A 211 -9.74 1.78 5.06
C LEU A 211 -8.41 2.37 4.53
N THR A 212 -8.48 3.52 3.89
CA THR A 212 -7.32 4.28 3.39
C THR A 212 -7.24 5.67 4.01
N SER A 213 -6.10 6.34 3.85
CA SER A 213 -5.86 7.71 4.31
C SER A 213 -6.71 8.77 3.59
N ALA A 214 -7.45 8.40 2.53
CA ALA A 214 -8.43 9.27 1.85
C ALA A 214 -9.62 9.64 2.76
N GLY A 215 -9.91 8.83 3.78
CA GLY A 215 -11.00 9.04 4.74
C GLY A 215 -12.23 8.18 4.45
N ILE A 216 -12.77 7.58 5.51
CA ILE A 216 -13.90 6.64 5.44
C ILE A 216 -15.14 7.27 4.80
N GLY A 217 -15.73 6.58 3.83
CA GLY A 217 -16.95 7.03 3.14
C GLY A 217 -16.72 8.08 2.05
N THR A 218 -15.46 8.36 1.70
CA THR A 218 -15.14 9.06 0.44
C THR A 218 -15.18 8.08 -0.73
N GLU A 219 -15.53 8.56 -1.93
CA GLU A 219 -15.47 7.75 -3.15
C GLU A 219 -14.04 7.25 -3.42
N GLU A 220 -13.03 8.06 -3.13
CA GLU A 220 -11.62 7.67 -3.28
C GLU A 220 -11.23 6.51 -2.36
N ASP A 221 -11.66 6.52 -1.09
CA ASP A 221 -11.45 5.41 -0.16
C ASP A 221 -12.09 4.13 -0.68
N GLU A 222 -13.36 4.19 -1.08
CA GLU A 222 -14.06 3.03 -1.62
C GLU A 222 -13.37 2.47 -2.87
N VAL A 223 -13.01 3.32 -3.83
CA VAL A 223 -12.33 2.91 -5.06
C VAL A 223 -10.97 2.29 -4.76
N ARG A 224 -10.18 2.87 -3.84
CA ARG A 224 -8.89 2.31 -3.43
C ARG A 224 -9.02 0.97 -2.71
N VAL A 225 -9.94 0.83 -1.76
CA VAL A 225 -10.19 -0.42 -1.01
C VAL A 225 -10.72 -1.52 -1.94
N LYS A 226 -11.66 -1.21 -2.83
CA LYS A 226 -12.14 -2.17 -3.86
C LYS A 226 -11.00 -2.59 -4.80
N ALA A 227 -10.15 -1.65 -5.24
CA ALA A 227 -9.03 -1.96 -6.12
C ALA A 227 -7.90 -2.77 -5.44
N SER A 228 -7.56 -2.48 -4.19
CA SER A 228 -6.49 -3.19 -3.47
C SER A 228 -6.90 -4.62 -3.14
N LEU A 229 -8.11 -4.84 -2.61
CA LEU A 229 -8.61 -6.19 -2.31
C LEU A 229 -8.89 -7.00 -3.58
N GLN A 230 -9.20 -6.35 -4.72
CA GLN A 230 -9.25 -7.02 -6.03
C GLN A 230 -7.87 -7.52 -6.48
N LYS A 231 -6.80 -6.74 -6.26
CA LYS A 231 -5.42 -7.20 -6.52
C LYS A 231 -5.05 -8.38 -5.63
N TRP A 232 -5.40 -8.32 -4.34
CA TRP A 232 -5.16 -9.41 -3.39
C TRP A 232 -5.85 -10.71 -3.84
N LEU A 233 -7.16 -10.63 -4.16
CA LEU A 233 -7.91 -11.76 -4.71
C LEU A 233 -7.31 -12.30 -5.99
N ASN A 234 -6.89 -11.44 -6.92
CA ASN A 234 -6.22 -11.86 -8.16
C ASN A 234 -4.94 -12.65 -7.86
N GLN A 235 -4.07 -12.14 -6.98
CA GLN A 235 -2.80 -12.76 -6.62
C GLN A 235 -2.97 -14.11 -5.92
N VAL A 236 -4.00 -14.26 -5.07
CA VAL A 236 -4.32 -15.55 -4.42
C VAL A 236 -4.93 -16.53 -5.42
N CYS A 237 -5.90 -16.09 -6.23
CA CYS A 237 -6.60 -16.96 -7.19
C CYS A 237 -5.76 -17.37 -8.41
N SER A 238 -4.66 -16.67 -8.70
CA SER A 238 -3.71 -17.01 -9.77
C SER A 238 -2.43 -17.72 -9.28
N ASN A 239 -2.36 -18.08 -7.99
CA ASN A 239 -1.28 -18.91 -7.47
C ASN A 239 -1.76 -20.37 -7.40
N GLU A 240 -1.10 -21.24 -8.16
CA GLU A 240 -1.42 -22.67 -8.31
C GLU A 240 -1.42 -23.46 -6.98
N VAL A 241 -0.59 -23.07 -6.02
CA VAL A 241 -0.58 -23.67 -4.67
C VAL A 241 -1.82 -23.20 -3.90
N LEU A 242 -2.04 -21.88 -3.84
CA LEU A 242 -3.09 -21.30 -3.01
C LEU A 242 -4.49 -21.67 -3.52
N MET A 243 -4.72 -21.66 -4.84
CA MET A 243 -6.01 -22.06 -5.43
C MET A 243 -6.36 -23.55 -5.28
N GLY A 244 -5.39 -24.38 -4.87
CA GLY A 244 -5.62 -25.79 -4.54
C GLY A 244 -6.02 -26.06 -3.08
N ASP A 245 -5.81 -25.07 -2.21
CA ASP A 245 -6.14 -25.12 -0.77
C ASP A 245 -7.65 -25.26 -0.54
N GLU A 246 -8.03 -26.03 0.48
CA GLU A 246 -9.43 -26.38 0.74
C GLU A 246 -10.17 -25.26 1.46
N GLU A 247 -9.46 -24.41 2.21
CA GLU A 247 -10.06 -23.21 2.82
C GLU A 247 -10.43 -22.16 1.76
N ILE A 248 -9.84 -22.17 0.55
CA ILE A 248 -10.29 -21.33 -0.57
C ILE A 248 -11.68 -21.75 -1.05
N LEU A 249 -11.93 -23.06 -1.17
CA LEU A 249 -13.26 -23.57 -1.50
C LEU A 249 -14.26 -23.17 -0.42
N LEU A 250 -13.94 -23.39 0.85
CA LEU A 250 -14.84 -23.07 1.97
C LEU A 250 -15.09 -21.56 2.10
N PHE A 251 -14.07 -20.73 1.86
CA PHE A 251 -14.19 -19.27 1.79
C PHE A 251 -15.09 -18.79 0.65
N ILE A 252 -15.28 -19.57 -0.42
CA ILE A 252 -16.14 -19.21 -1.54
C ILE A 252 -17.55 -19.80 -1.38
N GLU A 253 -17.66 -21.07 -0.98
CA GLU A 253 -18.93 -21.81 -1.01
C GLU A 253 -19.84 -21.62 0.22
N SER A 254 -19.31 -21.15 1.36
CA SER A 254 -20.08 -21.00 2.61
C SER A 254 -21.11 -19.85 2.54
N ASP A 255 -22.38 -20.15 2.77
CA ASP A 255 -23.45 -19.14 2.73
C ASP A 255 -23.50 -18.26 3.99
N PHE A 256 -23.02 -18.74 5.15
CA PHE A 256 -23.20 -18.11 6.47
C PHE A 256 -21.93 -17.45 7.05
N GLY A 257 -20.94 -17.15 6.21
CA GLY A 257 -19.65 -16.58 6.61
C GLY A 257 -18.54 -17.61 6.74
N TYR A 258 -17.35 -17.18 7.16
CA TYR A 258 -16.11 -17.96 7.12
C TYR A 258 -15.34 -17.97 8.45
N SER A 259 -14.92 -19.18 8.82
CA SER A 259 -13.96 -19.46 9.89
C SER A 259 -13.12 -20.68 9.47
N PRO A 260 -11.78 -20.60 9.46
CA PRO A 260 -10.94 -21.72 9.07
C PRO A 260 -11.20 -22.95 9.94
N MET A 261 -11.39 -24.12 9.33
CA MET A 261 -11.58 -25.38 10.03
C MET A 261 -10.29 -25.85 10.71
N LEU A 262 -9.15 -25.72 10.01
CA LEU A 262 -7.84 -26.08 10.57
C LEU A 262 -7.04 -24.82 10.93
N ARG A 263 -6.86 -24.58 12.23
CA ARG A 263 -5.91 -23.57 12.73
C ARG A 263 -4.49 -24.14 12.81
N ARG A 264 -3.85 -24.32 11.65
CA ARG A 264 -2.42 -24.64 11.62
C ARG A 264 -1.62 -23.49 12.26
N LYS A 265 -0.55 -23.83 12.98
CA LYS A 265 0.37 -22.85 13.60
C LYS A 265 1.66 -22.77 12.80
N GLN A 266 2.27 -21.59 12.79
CA GLN A 266 3.58 -21.38 12.15
C GLN A 266 4.63 -22.36 12.68
N PRO A 267 5.52 -22.94 11.84
CA PRO A 267 6.40 -24.07 12.20
C PRO A 267 7.27 -23.88 13.45
N ALA A 268 7.59 -22.63 13.79
CA ALA A 268 8.11 -22.27 15.10
C ALA A 268 7.56 -20.92 15.55
N THR A 269 7.10 -20.85 16.80
CA THR A 269 6.65 -19.63 17.48
C THR A 269 7.36 -19.47 18.83
N GLY A 270 7.41 -18.25 19.37
CA GLY A 270 7.95 -17.99 20.71
C GLY A 270 9.40 -18.45 20.94
N VAL A 271 9.67 -19.03 22.11
CA VAL A 271 11.03 -19.37 22.59
C VAL A 271 11.80 -20.29 21.63
N ARG A 272 11.15 -21.36 21.11
CA ARG A 272 11.77 -22.28 20.13
C ARG A 272 12.33 -21.49 18.94
N ARG A 273 11.59 -20.48 18.46
CA ARG A 273 12.00 -19.64 17.34
C ARG A 273 13.09 -18.63 17.70
N LYS A 274 13.08 -18.07 18.92
CA LYS A 274 14.14 -17.17 19.41
C LYS A 274 15.49 -17.88 19.45
N VAL A 275 15.53 -19.09 20.02
CA VAL A 275 16.71 -19.97 20.04
C VAL A 275 17.15 -20.35 18.62
N ILE A 276 16.21 -20.78 17.76
CA ILE A 276 16.48 -21.11 16.35
C ILE A 276 17.01 -19.91 15.55
N LYS A 277 16.64 -18.66 15.88
CA LYS A 277 17.17 -17.44 15.24
C LYS A 277 18.59 -17.07 15.72
N GLN A 278 19.08 -17.59 16.85
CA GLN A 278 20.46 -17.34 17.34
C GLN A 278 21.53 -18.17 16.60
N PHE A 279 21.18 -19.36 16.12
CA PHE A 279 22.10 -20.18 15.34
C PHE A 279 22.24 -19.65 13.90
N ALA A 280 23.49 -19.57 13.42
CA ALA A 280 23.83 -19.22 12.04
C ALA A 280 22.96 -20.00 11.02
N PRO A 281 22.59 -19.40 9.88
CA PRO A 281 21.80 -20.07 8.85
C PRO A 281 22.42 -21.43 8.48
N PRO A 282 21.60 -22.48 8.24
CA PRO A 282 22.13 -23.72 7.68
C PRO A 282 22.77 -23.44 6.31
N PRO A 283 23.71 -24.30 5.84
CA PRO A 283 24.09 -24.32 4.44
C PRO A 283 22.84 -24.38 3.55
N ASP A 284 22.81 -23.55 2.51
CA ASP A 284 21.67 -23.39 1.61
C ASP A 284 22.17 -23.43 0.17
N ASP A 285 21.91 -24.56 -0.51
CA ASP A 285 22.33 -24.78 -1.89
C ASP A 285 21.55 -23.92 -2.91
N SER A 286 20.64 -23.05 -2.43
CA SER A 286 19.86 -22.11 -3.24
C SER A 286 20.29 -20.66 -2.99
N PRO A 287 21.43 -20.21 -3.58
CA PRO A 287 21.99 -18.87 -3.30
C PRO A 287 21.05 -17.72 -3.66
N GLU A 288 20.09 -17.93 -4.57
CA GLU A 288 19.07 -16.92 -4.90
C GLU A 288 18.15 -16.63 -3.71
N LEU A 289 17.64 -17.67 -3.03
CA LEU A 289 16.79 -17.53 -1.83
C LEU A 289 17.60 -17.06 -0.61
N GLN A 290 18.83 -17.55 -0.48
CA GLN A 290 19.77 -17.13 0.56
C GLN A 290 20.04 -15.60 0.50
N ASN A 291 20.24 -15.07 -0.71
CA ASN A 291 20.44 -13.63 -0.96
C ASN A 291 19.14 -12.82 -0.94
N ALA A 292 17.98 -13.43 -1.28
CA ALA A 292 16.68 -12.77 -1.21
C ALA A 292 16.32 -12.34 0.22
N ARG A 293 16.58 -13.19 1.23
CA ARG A 293 16.13 -12.92 2.59
C ARG A 293 16.74 -11.65 3.23
N PRO A 294 18.06 -11.36 3.12
CA PRO A 294 18.63 -10.07 3.52
C PRO A 294 18.02 -8.88 2.78
N LEU A 295 17.82 -8.99 1.46
CA LEU A 295 17.22 -7.94 0.63
C LEU A 295 15.77 -7.61 1.07
N VAL A 296 14.95 -8.64 1.30
CA VAL A 296 13.58 -8.47 1.80
C VAL A 296 13.57 -7.90 3.23
N LYS A 297 14.51 -8.29 4.12
CA LYS A 297 14.65 -7.64 5.45
C LYS A 297 14.98 -6.14 5.31
N ALA A 298 15.89 -5.77 4.42
CA ALA A 298 16.24 -4.37 4.18
C ALA A 298 15.06 -3.57 3.62
N PHE A 299 14.33 -4.13 2.65
CA PHE A 299 13.14 -3.51 2.08
C PHE A 299 11.99 -3.36 3.11
N TYR A 300 11.76 -4.37 3.96
CA TYR A 300 10.81 -4.30 5.09
C TYR A 300 11.12 -3.13 6.03
N LEU A 301 12.37 -3.00 6.48
CA LEU A 301 12.79 -1.94 7.40
C LEU A 301 12.76 -0.56 6.74
N GLY A 302 13.20 -0.46 5.48
CA GLY A 302 13.20 0.79 4.71
C GLY A 302 11.79 1.31 4.43
N THR A 303 10.83 0.43 4.09
CA THR A 303 9.43 0.82 3.89
C THR A 303 8.75 1.21 5.20
N MET A 304 9.03 0.52 6.30
CA MET A 304 8.53 0.86 7.64
C MET A 304 9.01 2.25 8.11
N ASP A 305 10.32 2.51 8.04
CA ASP A 305 10.88 3.81 8.43
C ASP A 305 10.44 4.95 7.49
N ALA A 306 10.34 4.69 6.18
CA ALA A 306 9.78 5.64 5.23
C ALA A 306 8.30 5.96 5.54
N GLY A 307 7.48 4.96 5.88
CA GLY A 307 6.10 5.15 6.32
C GLY A 307 6.03 6.05 7.57
N HIS A 308 6.80 5.74 8.61
CA HIS A 308 6.89 6.57 9.81
C HIS A 308 7.40 8.00 9.54
N LYS A 309 8.22 8.22 8.51
CA LYS A 309 8.66 9.55 8.05
C LYS A 309 7.54 10.30 7.33
N VAL A 310 6.77 9.62 6.47
CA VAL A 310 5.57 10.20 5.83
C VAL A 310 4.51 10.57 6.88
N ASP A 311 4.28 9.73 7.91
CA ASP A 311 3.38 10.06 9.03
C ASP A 311 3.76 11.37 9.74
N ARG A 312 5.06 11.68 9.83
CA ARG A 312 5.56 12.93 10.42
C ARG A 312 5.41 14.10 9.46
N LEU A 313 5.69 13.91 8.16
CA LEU A 313 5.46 14.90 7.11
C LEU A 313 3.98 15.32 7.07
N VAL A 314 3.06 14.36 7.00
CA VAL A 314 1.61 14.57 6.95
C VAL A 314 1.10 15.36 8.16
N LYS A 315 1.61 15.04 9.36
CA LYS A 315 1.27 15.78 10.60
C LYS A 315 1.81 17.22 10.57
N ALA A 316 3.05 17.42 10.11
CA ALA A 316 3.63 18.74 9.95
C ALA A 316 2.91 19.58 8.89
N ARG A 317 2.56 18.99 7.74
CA ARG A 317 1.82 19.63 6.64
C ARG A 317 0.43 20.09 7.09
N LYS A 318 -0.31 19.25 7.84
CA LYS A 318 -1.61 19.62 8.42
C LYS A 318 -1.47 20.66 9.54
N GLY A 319 -0.39 20.62 10.33
CA GLY A 319 -0.05 21.66 11.30
C GLY A 319 0.24 23.02 10.67
N LEU A 320 0.99 23.04 9.57
CA LEU A 320 1.24 24.24 8.76
C LEU A 320 -0.08 24.84 8.25
N GLY A 321 -0.96 24.01 7.68
CA GLY A 321 -2.25 24.48 7.16
C GLY A 321 -3.16 25.12 8.22
N LEU A 322 -3.16 24.58 9.44
CA LEU A 322 -3.86 25.19 10.59
C LEU A 322 -3.24 26.52 11.01
N ALA A 323 -1.91 26.62 11.05
CA ALA A 323 -1.21 27.84 11.42
C ALA A 323 -1.39 28.97 10.39
N GLU A 324 -1.37 28.63 9.10
CA GLU A 324 -1.69 29.58 8.02
C GLU A 324 -3.16 30.02 8.07
N SER A 325 -4.09 29.12 8.37
CA SER A 325 -5.51 29.48 8.51
C SER A 325 -5.72 30.53 9.62
N ASP A 326 -5.13 30.32 10.79
CA ASP A 326 -5.15 31.29 11.91
C ASP A 326 -4.43 32.60 11.56
N PHE A 327 -3.26 32.53 10.92
CA PHE A 327 -2.53 33.71 10.45
C PHE A 327 -3.36 34.52 9.42
N GLY A 328 -4.03 33.84 8.49
CA GLY A 328 -4.88 34.46 7.49
C GLY A 328 -6.15 35.10 8.09
N VAL A 329 -6.69 34.57 9.19
CA VAL A 329 -7.76 35.23 9.96
C VAL A 329 -7.24 36.50 10.63
N LYS A 330 -6.09 36.44 11.31
CA LYS A 330 -5.47 37.57 12.00
C LYS A 330 -5.04 38.68 11.05
N LEU A 331 -4.33 38.34 9.98
CA LEU A 331 -3.95 39.28 8.92
C LEU A 331 -5.20 39.89 8.24
N GLY A 332 -6.24 39.07 8.07
CA GLY A 332 -7.53 39.51 7.56
C GLY A 332 -8.19 40.57 8.45
N SER A 333 -8.13 40.45 9.78
CA SER A 333 -8.80 41.38 10.71
C SER A 333 -8.19 42.79 10.75
N MET A 334 -6.90 42.93 10.39
CA MET A 334 -6.20 44.23 10.37
C MET A 334 -6.84 45.27 9.45
N ASN A 335 -7.66 44.84 8.47
CA ASN A 335 -8.42 45.74 7.60
C ASN A 335 -9.28 46.78 8.35
N VAL A 336 -9.68 46.51 9.60
CA VAL A 336 -10.53 47.39 10.40
C VAL A 336 -9.77 48.58 10.99
N GLN A 337 -8.45 48.45 11.17
CA GLN A 337 -7.58 49.50 11.70
C GLN A 337 -6.87 50.30 10.60
N GLU A 338 -7.01 49.89 9.34
CA GLU A 338 -6.24 50.42 8.22
C GLU A 338 -6.99 51.58 7.51
N PRO A 339 -6.52 52.85 7.63
CA PRO A 339 -7.18 53.99 6.99
C PRO A 339 -7.05 54.00 5.47
N HIS A 340 -6.00 53.39 4.90
CA HIS A 340 -5.80 53.37 3.46
C HIS A 340 -6.67 52.28 2.81
N HIS A 341 -7.80 52.68 2.20
CA HIS A 341 -8.80 51.76 1.62
C HIS A 341 -8.22 50.68 0.70
N GLY A 342 -7.19 50.98 -0.11
CA GLY A 342 -6.52 49.97 -0.95
C GLY A 342 -5.75 48.92 -0.14
N LEU A 343 -5.14 49.32 0.98
CA LEU A 343 -4.38 48.45 1.88
C LEU A 343 -5.32 47.65 2.79
N ALA A 344 -6.42 48.24 3.27
CA ALA A 344 -7.48 47.54 4.00
C ALA A 344 -8.08 46.39 3.17
N ASN A 345 -8.37 46.65 1.88
CA ASN A 345 -8.82 45.62 0.95
C ASN A 345 -7.73 44.56 0.71
N ALA A 346 -6.47 44.95 0.53
CA ALA A 346 -5.36 44.01 0.38
C ALA A 346 -5.19 43.09 1.59
N TYR A 347 -5.26 43.60 2.84
CA TYR A 347 -5.26 42.77 4.05
C TYR A 347 -6.43 41.78 4.08
N ARG A 348 -7.65 42.26 3.79
CA ARG A 348 -8.86 41.41 3.73
C ARG A 348 -8.76 40.29 2.69
N LYS A 349 -8.10 40.56 1.57
CA LYS A 349 -7.91 39.62 0.45
C LYS A 349 -6.78 38.64 0.72
N LEU A 350 -5.62 39.14 1.14
CA LEU A 350 -4.44 38.34 1.47
C LEU A 350 -4.74 37.39 2.63
N GLY A 351 -5.45 37.84 3.66
CA GLY A 351 -5.88 36.99 4.77
C GLY A 351 -6.77 35.81 4.33
N LYS A 352 -7.69 36.02 3.39
CA LYS A 352 -8.49 34.93 2.79
C LYS A 352 -7.65 33.99 1.93
N ILE A 353 -6.72 34.53 1.15
CA ILE A 353 -5.85 33.74 0.26
C ILE A 353 -4.89 32.86 1.07
N ILE A 354 -4.39 33.34 2.21
CA ILE A 354 -3.57 32.55 3.13
C ILE A 354 -4.41 31.45 3.82
N GLN A 355 -5.67 31.71 4.19
CA GLN A 355 -6.59 30.65 4.65
C GLN A 355 -6.74 29.55 3.59
N THR A 356 -6.98 29.91 2.33
CA THR A 356 -7.07 28.94 1.22
C THR A 356 -5.75 28.19 0.98
N THR A 357 -4.59 28.81 1.20
CA THR A 357 -3.28 28.12 1.20
C THR A 357 -3.21 27.08 2.32
N GLY A 358 -3.72 27.41 3.51
CA GLY A 358 -3.80 26.47 4.62
C GLY A 358 -4.68 25.25 4.31
N ASP A 359 -5.84 25.47 3.68
CA ASP A 359 -6.70 24.40 3.16
C ASP A 359 -5.99 23.53 2.09
N ASN A 360 -5.25 24.16 1.18
CA ASN A 360 -4.44 23.46 0.17
C ASN A 360 -3.38 22.56 0.83
N HIS A 361 -2.68 23.01 1.87
CA HIS A 361 -1.72 22.19 2.62
C HIS A 361 -2.42 21.06 3.40
N ALA A 362 -3.59 21.29 4.00
CA ALA A 362 -4.37 20.22 4.65
C ALA A 362 -4.82 19.13 3.67
N ALA A 363 -5.17 19.52 2.44
CA ALA A 363 -5.46 18.61 1.33
C ALA A 363 -4.20 17.86 0.84
N GLN A 364 -3.07 18.56 0.66
CA GLN A 364 -1.78 17.97 0.29
C GLN A 364 -1.35 16.89 1.29
N GLY A 365 -1.40 17.18 2.59
CA GLY A 365 -1.11 16.19 3.64
C GLY A 365 -2.04 14.97 3.64
N THR A 366 -3.23 15.07 3.02
CA THR A 366 -4.12 13.92 2.82
C THR A 366 -3.75 13.15 1.54
N ALA A 367 -3.30 13.85 0.50
CA ALA A 367 -2.75 13.23 -0.71
C ALA A 367 -1.43 12.48 -0.45
N GLU A 368 -0.49 13.08 0.28
CA GLU A 368 0.77 12.47 0.74
C GLU A 368 0.50 11.11 1.43
N ALA A 369 -0.35 11.12 2.46
CA ALA A 369 -0.73 9.92 3.20
C ALA A 369 -1.33 8.83 2.31
N THR A 370 -2.23 9.19 1.39
CA THR A 370 -2.97 8.22 0.57
C THR A 370 -2.16 7.65 -0.61
N THR A 371 -1.24 8.44 -1.18
CA THR A 371 -0.50 8.06 -2.39
C THR A 371 0.88 7.44 -2.14
N ILE A 372 1.50 7.71 -0.99
CA ILE A 372 2.77 7.06 -0.61
C ILE A 372 2.78 6.49 0.81
N GLY A 373 2.03 7.05 1.76
CA GLY A 373 1.86 6.48 3.11
C GLY A 373 1.22 5.08 3.09
N ASP A 374 -0.01 4.96 2.59
CA ASP A 374 -0.75 3.69 2.53
C ASP A 374 0.04 2.60 1.75
N PRO A 375 0.66 2.88 0.57
CA PRO A 375 1.52 1.90 -0.10
C PRO A 375 2.77 1.49 0.69
N LEU A 376 3.48 2.42 1.36
CA LEU A 376 4.66 2.06 2.15
C LEU A 376 4.28 1.14 3.33
N GLN A 377 3.16 1.43 3.99
CA GLN A 377 2.65 0.60 5.08
C GLN A 377 2.25 -0.80 4.58
N TYR A 378 1.58 -0.88 3.42
CA TYR A 378 1.25 -2.16 2.77
C TYR A 378 2.50 -2.97 2.39
N TYR A 379 3.49 -2.38 1.71
CA TYR A 379 4.70 -3.11 1.31
C TYR A 379 5.58 -3.51 2.49
N SER A 380 5.53 -2.80 3.61
CA SER A 380 6.14 -3.25 4.86
C SER A 380 5.49 -4.54 5.36
N GLN A 381 4.15 -4.61 5.41
CA GLN A 381 3.42 -5.82 5.81
C GLN A 381 3.66 -6.99 4.83
N ASP A 382 3.63 -6.73 3.52
CA ASP A 382 3.89 -7.73 2.47
C ASP A 382 5.33 -8.29 2.57
N ALA A 383 6.33 -7.41 2.74
CA ALA A 383 7.72 -7.81 2.94
C ALA A 383 7.96 -8.52 4.28
N PHE A 384 7.20 -8.20 5.33
CA PHE A 384 7.26 -8.93 6.59
C PHE A 384 6.86 -10.40 6.39
N ILE A 385 5.77 -10.67 5.66
CA ILE A 385 5.33 -12.05 5.37
C ILE A 385 6.39 -12.79 4.56
N VAL A 386 6.92 -12.19 3.48
CA VAL A 386 7.97 -12.82 2.65
C VAL A 386 9.25 -13.10 3.45
N LYS A 387 9.71 -12.16 4.27
CA LYS A 387 10.84 -12.33 5.22
C LYS A 387 10.62 -13.53 6.13
N GLU A 388 9.38 -13.75 6.57
CA GLU A 388 9.02 -14.80 7.52
C GLU A 388 8.85 -16.16 6.84
N THR A 389 8.26 -16.25 5.65
CA THR A 389 8.23 -17.49 4.84
C THR A 389 9.64 -17.95 4.47
N LEU A 390 10.52 -17.04 4.03
CA LEU A 390 11.94 -17.35 3.79
C LEU A 390 12.64 -17.78 5.09
N THR A 391 12.30 -17.18 6.24
CA THR A 391 12.80 -17.65 7.54
C THR A 391 12.31 -19.06 7.87
N ASN A 392 11.06 -19.41 7.56
CA ASN A 392 10.51 -20.74 7.78
C ASN A 392 11.18 -21.80 6.89
N ARG A 393 11.57 -21.46 5.64
CA ARG A 393 12.42 -22.34 4.80
C ARG A 393 13.78 -22.63 5.47
N HIS A 394 14.41 -21.64 6.11
CA HIS A 394 15.66 -21.88 6.86
C HIS A 394 15.45 -22.83 8.06
N ILE A 395 14.26 -22.84 8.67
CA ILE A 395 13.92 -23.79 9.74
C ILE A 395 13.76 -25.20 9.16
N LEU A 396 13.03 -25.34 8.05
CA LEU A 396 12.85 -26.62 7.35
C LEU A 396 14.20 -27.23 6.88
N LEU A 397 15.10 -26.41 6.33
CA LEU A 397 16.47 -26.84 6.00
C LEU A 397 17.24 -27.37 7.22
N ARG A 398 17.06 -26.75 8.39
CA ARG A 398 17.70 -27.19 9.63
C ARG A 398 17.08 -28.49 10.18
N GLU A 399 15.77 -28.66 10.08
CA GLU A 399 15.06 -29.89 10.43
C GLU A 399 15.48 -31.06 9.51
N LEU A 400 15.64 -30.82 8.20
CA LEU A 400 16.20 -31.80 7.26
C LEU A 400 17.64 -32.21 7.63
N ASN A 401 18.52 -31.25 7.93
CA ASN A 401 19.89 -31.55 8.38
C ASN A 401 19.91 -32.39 9.67
N GLN A 402 18.99 -32.14 10.60
CA GLN A 402 18.84 -32.92 11.83
C GLN A 402 18.33 -34.35 11.54
N ALA A 403 17.35 -34.51 10.65
CA ALA A 403 16.87 -35.82 10.23
C ALA A 403 17.96 -36.64 9.52
N GLN A 404 18.74 -36.01 8.63
CA GLN A 404 19.89 -36.66 7.99
C GLN A 404 20.91 -37.17 9.00
N GLN A 405 21.23 -36.37 10.02
CA GLN A 405 22.16 -36.81 11.06
C GLN A 405 21.55 -37.90 11.95
N LEU A 406 20.26 -37.84 12.24
CA LEU A 406 19.55 -38.90 12.96
C LEU A 406 19.59 -40.23 12.19
N ARG A 407 19.34 -40.24 10.87
CA ARG A 407 19.48 -41.43 10.04
C ARG A 407 20.91 -41.97 10.05
N ARG A 408 21.93 -41.11 9.87
CA ARG A 408 23.35 -41.53 9.95
C ARG A 408 23.67 -42.20 11.29
N ASN A 409 23.20 -41.59 12.39
CA ASN A 409 23.38 -42.15 13.73
C ASN A 409 22.67 -43.51 13.87
N LYS A 410 21.40 -43.63 13.46
CA LYS A 410 20.62 -44.88 13.50
C LYS A 410 21.22 -45.98 12.62
N SER A 411 21.71 -45.66 11.43
CA SER A 411 22.44 -46.61 10.55
C SER A 411 23.66 -47.15 11.28
N SER A 412 24.52 -46.27 11.79
CA SER A 412 25.73 -46.68 12.51
C SER A 412 25.44 -47.52 13.77
N ALA A 413 24.27 -47.36 14.39
CA ALA A 413 23.83 -48.20 15.50
C ALA A 413 23.37 -49.59 15.03
N ALA A 414 22.60 -49.67 13.94
CA ALA A 414 22.22 -50.93 13.30
C ALA A 414 23.45 -51.70 12.77
N ASP A 415 24.42 -51.01 12.16
CA ASP A 415 25.67 -51.59 11.68
C ASP A 415 26.52 -52.16 12.83
N ARG A 416 26.59 -51.48 13.99
CA ARG A 416 27.24 -52.01 15.21
C ARG A 416 26.52 -53.23 15.78
N LEU A 417 25.19 -53.23 15.78
CA LEU A 417 24.40 -54.38 16.21
C LEU A 417 24.56 -55.57 15.24
N ARG A 418 24.71 -55.32 13.94
CA ARG A 418 25.03 -56.35 12.94
C ARG A 418 26.44 -56.92 13.09
N ALA A 419 27.39 -56.12 13.57
CA ALA A 419 28.79 -56.53 13.76
C ALA A 419 29.09 -57.22 15.10
N SER A 420 28.18 -57.17 16.08
CA SER A 420 28.38 -57.78 17.39
C SER A 420 27.96 -59.26 17.42
N SER A 421 28.77 -60.10 18.07
CA SER A 421 28.63 -61.57 18.04
C SER A 421 27.59 -62.15 19.00
N SER A 422 27.03 -61.34 19.91
CA SER A 422 25.99 -61.75 20.86
C SER A 422 24.95 -60.64 20.99
N VAL A 423 23.78 -60.85 20.38
CA VAL A 423 22.74 -59.82 20.25
C VAL A 423 21.35 -60.46 20.39
N ARG A 424 20.49 -59.85 21.20
CA ARG A 424 19.07 -60.24 21.28
C ARG A 424 18.34 -59.79 20.02
N LYS A 425 17.63 -60.72 19.36
CA LYS A 425 16.86 -60.46 18.13
C LYS A 425 15.96 -59.22 18.26
N GLU A 426 15.26 -59.10 19.38
CA GLU A 426 14.41 -57.95 19.75
C GLU A 426 15.08 -56.58 19.47
N LYS A 427 16.36 -56.44 19.82
CA LYS A 427 17.13 -55.20 19.64
C LYS A 427 17.57 -54.96 18.19
N VAL A 428 17.69 -56.02 17.40
CA VAL A 428 17.94 -55.91 15.95
C VAL A 428 16.66 -55.46 15.25
N ASP A 429 15.53 -56.07 15.59
CA ASP A 429 14.21 -55.72 15.07
C ASP A 429 13.84 -54.26 15.44
N GLU A 430 14.05 -53.85 16.70
CA GLU A 430 13.89 -52.46 17.18
C GLU A 430 14.79 -51.48 16.41
N ALA A 431 16.06 -51.81 16.20
CA ALA A 431 17.01 -50.95 15.49
C ALA A 431 16.67 -50.81 13.99
N ILE A 432 16.16 -51.88 13.36
CA ILE A 432 15.67 -51.85 11.97
C ILE A 432 14.44 -50.95 11.86
N ILE A 433 13.47 -51.08 12.76
CA ILE A 433 12.27 -50.21 12.79
C ILE A 433 12.67 -48.74 12.95
N ALA A 434 13.53 -48.43 13.93
CA ALA A 434 13.97 -47.06 14.19
C ALA A 434 14.91 -46.48 13.11
N LEU A 435 15.53 -47.31 12.27
CA LEU A 435 16.24 -46.87 11.07
C LEU A 435 15.27 -46.60 9.92
N ASN A 436 14.29 -47.46 9.69
CA ASN A 436 13.26 -47.28 8.67
C ASN A 436 12.41 -46.02 8.92
N GLU A 437 12.06 -45.74 10.18
CA GLU A 437 11.39 -44.50 10.61
C GLU A 437 12.25 -43.27 10.30
N ALA A 438 13.55 -43.31 10.63
CA ALA A 438 14.48 -42.21 10.34
C ALA A 438 14.68 -41.99 8.83
N ILE A 439 14.68 -43.05 8.01
CA ILE A 439 14.70 -42.96 6.55
C ILE A 439 13.41 -42.34 6.02
N ALA A 440 12.24 -42.75 6.52
CA ALA A 440 10.94 -42.21 6.10
C ALA A 440 10.84 -40.70 6.41
N ASN A 441 11.24 -40.28 7.60
CA ASN A 441 11.28 -38.87 8.01
C ASN A 441 12.28 -38.03 7.20
N GLU A 442 13.50 -38.56 6.94
CA GLU A 442 14.46 -37.89 6.04
C GLU A 442 13.87 -37.69 4.64
N ASN A 443 13.22 -38.72 4.08
CA ASN A 443 12.60 -38.66 2.75
C ASN A 443 11.42 -37.67 2.71
N GLU A 444 10.56 -37.63 3.74
CA GLU A 444 9.46 -36.66 3.81
C GLU A 444 10.01 -35.21 3.84
N LEU A 445 10.94 -34.94 4.75
CA LEU A 445 11.56 -33.62 4.89
C LEU A 445 12.33 -33.22 3.64
N MET A 446 13.01 -34.16 2.96
CA MET A 446 13.72 -33.89 1.71
C MET A 446 12.73 -33.50 0.59
N ASN A 447 11.69 -34.31 0.35
CA ASN A 447 10.67 -34.02 -0.66
C ASN A 447 9.95 -32.69 -0.39
N LYS A 448 9.62 -32.41 0.87
CA LYS A 448 9.02 -31.14 1.32
C LYS A 448 9.95 -29.96 1.10
N THR A 449 11.25 -30.10 1.42
CA THR A 449 12.27 -29.07 1.21
C THR A 449 12.48 -28.77 -0.27
N MET A 450 12.49 -29.78 -1.13
CA MET A 450 12.62 -29.62 -2.58
C MET A 450 11.42 -28.84 -3.15
N ARG A 451 10.18 -29.22 -2.80
CA ARG A 451 8.96 -28.54 -3.27
C ARG A 451 8.86 -27.09 -2.77
N VAL A 452 9.17 -26.85 -1.50
CA VAL A 452 9.22 -25.49 -0.92
C VAL A 452 10.29 -24.64 -1.60
N THR A 453 11.46 -25.21 -1.91
CA THR A 453 12.55 -24.50 -2.59
C THR A 453 12.20 -24.16 -4.04
N SER A 454 11.68 -25.11 -4.82
CA SER A 454 11.34 -24.88 -6.24
C SER A 454 10.26 -23.82 -6.41
N ASN A 455 9.21 -23.86 -5.58
CA ASN A 455 8.10 -22.92 -5.69
C ASN A 455 8.50 -21.51 -5.20
N LEU A 456 9.25 -21.41 -4.10
CA LEU A 456 9.69 -20.11 -3.59
C LEU A 456 10.66 -19.38 -4.53
N LEU A 457 11.43 -20.07 -5.37
CA LEU A 457 12.23 -19.44 -6.43
C LEU A 457 11.36 -18.72 -7.47
N LEU A 458 10.25 -19.35 -7.89
CA LEU A 458 9.30 -18.74 -8.83
C LEU A 458 8.53 -17.58 -8.18
N GLU A 459 8.06 -17.79 -6.95
CA GLU A 459 7.31 -16.80 -6.19
C GLU A 459 8.17 -15.57 -5.81
N GLN A 460 9.44 -15.75 -5.44
CA GLN A 460 10.37 -14.64 -5.18
C GLN A 460 10.50 -13.73 -6.41
N ARG A 461 10.69 -14.31 -7.60
CA ARG A 461 10.82 -13.56 -8.86
C ARG A 461 9.52 -12.83 -9.18
N ARG A 462 8.37 -13.51 -9.09
CA ARG A 462 7.03 -12.94 -9.27
C ARG A 462 6.76 -11.78 -8.30
N TRP A 463 7.09 -11.96 -7.02
CA TRP A 463 6.96 -10.93 -5.98
C TRP A 463 7.84 -9.71 -6.25
N LEU A 464 9.12 -9.92 -6.61
CA LEU A 464 10.05 -8.84 -6.92
C LEU A 464 9.55 -8.00 -8.10
N THR A 465 9.17 -8.64 -9.21
CA THR A 465 8.65 -7.94 -10.41
C THR A 465 7.36 -7.18 -10.10
N ARG A 466 6.42 -7.78 -9.35
CA ARG A 466 5.18 -7.10 -8.93
C ARG A 466 5.50 -5.89 -8.06
N THR A 467 6.16 -6.09 -6.92
CA THR A 467 6.39 -5.05 -5.91
C THR A 467 7.19 -3.87 -6.45
N VAL A 468 8.19 -4.11 -7.32
CA VAL A 468 8.93 -3.02 -7.99
C VAL A 468 8.04 -2.22 -8.95
N ALA A 469 7.19 -2.89 -9.75
CA ALA A 469 6.30 -2.20 -10.69
C ALA A 469 5.22 -1.37 -9.95
N GLU A 470 4.63 -1.91 -8.90
CA GLU A 470 3.59 -1.23 -8.13
C GLU A 470 4.14 -0.08 -7.26
N LEU A 471 5.34 -0.24 -6.68
CA LEU A 471 6.00 0.84 -5.93
C LEU A 471 6.43 1.99 -6.86
N LYS A 472 6.98 1.69 -8.05
CA LYS A 472 7.23 2.70 -9.10
C LYS A 472 5.96 3.48 -9.44
N GLN A 473 4.83 2.80 -9.57
CA GLN A 473 3.54 3.46 -9.86
C GLN A 473 3.04 4.31 -8.69
N SER A 474 3.25 3.87 -7.44
CA SER A 474 2.90 4.63 -6.23
C SER A 474 3.71 5.94 -6.14
N ILE A 475 5.02 5.86 -6.35
CA ILE A 475 5.93 7.03 -6.39
C ILE A 475 5.53 8.00 -7.53
N ARG A 476 5.14 7.47 -8.71
CA ARG A 476 4.64 8.26 -9.84
C ARG A 476 3.34 8.98 -9.49
N GLU A 477 2.40 8.33 -8.83
CA GLU A 477 1.12 8.91 -8.40
C GLU A 477 1.33 10.04 -7.37
N TYR A 478 2.18 9.79 -6.36
CA TYR A 478 2.61 10.78 -5.38
C TYR A 478 3.22 12.02 -6.04
N ALA A 479 4.22 11.84 -6.92
CA ALA A 479 4.88 12.95 -7.59
C ALA A 479 3.93 13.80 -8.45
N ILE A 480 2.93 13.17 -9.09
CA ILE A 480 1.89 13.90 -9.83
C ILE A 480 0.98 14.69 -8.87
N ARG A 481 0.59 14.12 -7.72
CA ARG A 481 -0.26 14.81 -6.75
C ARG A 481 0.45 15.98 -6.06
N GLU A 482 1.74 15.85 -5.75
CA GLU A 482 2.53 16.98 -5.23
C GLU A 482 2.62 18.12 -6.26
N ILE A 483 2.93 17.80 -7.53
CA ILE A 483 2.93 18.80 -8.61
C ILE A 483 1.56 19.47 -8.78
N GLU A 484 0.45 18.74 -8.62
CA GLU A 484 -0.89 19.32 -8.64
C GLU A 484 -1.17 20.21 -7.41
N ALA A 485 -0.75 19.81 -6.21
CA ALA A 485 -0.94 20.58 -4.98
C ALA A 485 -0.18 21.91 -5.02
N GLU A 486 1.12 21.87 -5.30
CA GLU A 486 1.97 23.07 -5.41
C GLU A 486 1.47 24.03 -6.50
N ARG A 487 0.93 23.51 -7.62
CA ARG A 487 0.29 24.34 -8.65
C ARG A 487 -1.01 25.00 -8.19
N ARG A 488 -1.82 24.35 -7.35
CA ARG A 488 -3.04 24.96 -6.76
C ARG A 488 -2.66 26.04 -5.76
N THR A 489 -1.67 25.78 -4.89
CA THR A 489 -1.11 26.77 -3.96
C THR A 489 -0.56 27.98 -4.71
N LEU A 490 0.28 27.77 -5.73
CA LEU A 490 0.79 28.85 -6.58
C LEU A 490 -0.36 29.66 -7.21
N ALA A 491 -1.30 29.02 -7.89
CA ALA A 491 -2.43 29.70 -8.53
C ALA A 491 -3.26 30.53 -7.52
N THR A 492 -3.47 30.01 -6.31
CA THR A 492 -4.15 30.70 -5.20
C THR A 492 -3.40 31.98 -4.79
N LEU A 493 -2.08 31.90 -4.64
CA LEU A 493 -1.21 33.04 -4.33
C LEU A 493 -1.13 34.07 -5.48
N GLU A 494 -1.32 33.68 -6.74
CA GLU A 494 -1.30 34.63 -7.86
C GLU A 494 -2.49 35.60 -7.85
N VAL A 495 -3.63 35.22 -7.27
CA VAL A 495 -4.87 36.04 -7.26
C VAL A 495 -4.64 37.39 -6.57
N VAL A 496 -3.87 37.42 -5.47
CA VAL A 496 -3.67 38.63 -4.66
C VAL A 496 -2.85 39.72 -5.37
N ARG A 497 -2.20 39.39 -6.51
CA ARG A 497 -1.37 40.33 -7.28
C ARG A 497 -2.13 41.56 -7.78
N LEU A 498 -3.44 41.45 -7.98
CA LEU A 498 -4.28 42.60 -8.35
C LEU A 498 -4.54 43.50 -7.13
N ASP A 499 -5.01 42.91 -6.02
CA ASP A 499 -5.32 43.65 -4.80
C ASP A 499 -4.08 44.38 -4.24
N ILE A 500 -2.89 43.73 -4.25
CA ILE A 500 -1.62 44.34 -3.82
C ILE A 500 -1.18 45.48 -4.75
N ARG A 501 -1.43 45.40 -6.06
CA ARG A 501 -1.10 46.50 -7.00
C ARG A 501 -2.06 47.67 -6.86
N ALA A 502 -3.30 47.42 -6.46
CA ALA A 502 -4.32 48.44 -6.20
C ALA A 502 -4.12 49.19 -4.87
N ILE A 503 -3.13 48.82 -4.05
CA ILE A 503 -2.72 49.59 -2.85
C ILE A 503 -2.26 51.00 -3.21
N ASP A 504 -1.73 51.22 -4.42
CA ASP A 504 -1.39 52.55 -4.90
C ASP A 504 -1.76 52.72 -6.38
N SER A 505 -2.50 53.78 -6.69
CA SER A 505 -2.82 54.20 -8.07
C SER A 505 -1.60 54.36 -8.98
N SER A 506 -0.43 54.64 -8.40
CA SER A 506 0.86 54.76 -9.10
C SER A 506 1.62 53.43 -9.20
N GLY A 507 1.17 52.38 -8.50
CA GLY A 507 1.75 51.03 -8.48
C GLY A 507 2.95 50.86 -7.53
N GLY A 508 3.01 51.62 -6.44
CA GLY A 508 4.17 51.90 -5.57
C GLY A 508 5.07 50.74 -5.13
N LEU A 509 4.54 49.53 -4.89
CA LEU A 509 5.40 48.36 -4.60
C LEU A 509 6.27 47.93 -5.80
N SER A 510 5.97 48.40 -7.01
CA SER A 510 6.81 48.26 -8.21
C SER A 510 7.87 49.37 -8.33
N ARG A 511 7.84 50.38 -7.44
CA ARG A 511 8.70 51.59 -7.45
C ARG A 511 9.76 51.59 -6.35
N LEU A 512 9.61 50.75 -5.32
CA LEU A 512 10.58 50.63 -4.23
C LEU A 512 11.97 50.30 -4.78
N GLY A 513 12.93 51.23 -4.63
CA GLY A 513 14.29 51.11 -5.19
C GLY A 513 14.39 51.26 -6.72
N ARG A 514 13.53 52.07 -7.37
CA ARG A 514 13.60 52.33 -8.81
C ARG A 514 13.38 53.81 -9.17
N GLU A 515 14.48 54.52 -9.40
CA GLU A 515 14.54 55.95 -9.76
C GLU A 515 13.78 56.36 -11.04
N SER A 516 13.41 55.41 -11.92
CA SER A 516 12.94 55.71 -13.28
C SER A 516 11.53 55.18 -13.57
N HIS A 517 10.71 56.01 -14.24
CA HIS A 517 9.26 55.84 -14.32
C HIS A 517 8.73 55.57 -15.74
N PRO A 518 8.51 54.29 -16.14
CA PRO A 518 7.70 53.97 -17.30
C PRO A 518 6.20 54.12 -16.96
N ALA A 519 5.53 55.13 -17.55
CA ALA A 519 4.17 55.53 -17.18
C ALA A 519 3.09 54.41 -17.30
N ALA A 520 3.31 53.38 -18.12
CA ALA A 520 2.43 52.22 -18.19
C ALA A 520 3.20 50.93 -18.56
N ARG A 521 3.57 50.10 -17.57
CA ARG A 521 3.95 48.70 -17.83
C ARG A 521 2.71 47.81 -17.79
N ARG A 522 2.26 47.34 -18.96
CA ARG A 522 1.36 46.18 -19.08
C ARG A 522 2.06 44.91 -18.58
N THR A 523 2.11 44.74 -17.27
CA THR A 523 2.58 43.49 -16.64
C THR A 523 1.57 42.38 -16.91
N SER A 524 2.06 41.16 -17.18
CA SER A 524 1.15 40.04 -17.44
C SER A 524 0.28 39.75 -16.21
N LEU A 525 -1.03 39.72 -16.44
CA LEU A 525 -2.05 39.25 -15.48
C LEU A 525 -2.48 37.81 -15.76
N ALA A 526 -1.92 37.15 -16.79
CA ALA A 526 -2.17 35.75 -17.02
C ALA A 526 -1.64 34.92 -15.85
N SER A 527 -2.48 34.04 -15.28
CA SER A 527 -1.99 33.06 -14.32
C SER A 527 -0.97 32.15 -14.99
N SER A 528 0.10 31.84 -14.26
CA SER A 528 1.10 30.87 -14.68
C SER A 528 0.55 29.44 -14.75
N GLN A 529 -0.62 29.16 -14.17
CA GLN A 529 -1.26 27.85 -14.14
C GLN A 529 -2.54 27.76 -14.99
N GLY A 530 -2.61 28.55 -16.07
CA GLY A 530 -3.72 28.56 -17.02
C GLY A 530 -3.89 27.29 -17.84
N ALA A 531 -4.99 27.19 -18.59
CA ALA A 531 -5.40 25.99 -19.31
C ALA A 531 -4.38 25.44 -20.33
N LYS A 532 -3.47 26.28 -20.86
CA LYS A 532 -2.46 25.87 -21.85
C LYS A 532 -1.30 25.06 -21.25
N GLY A 533 -1.04 25.15 -19.95
CA GLY A 533 0.19 24.61 -19.36
C GLY A 533 0.66 25.41 -18.16
N ASP A 534 1.77 24.97 -17.62
CA ASP A 534 2.49 25.66 -16.55
C ASP A 534 3.58 26.56 -17.16
N ALA A 535 3.43 27.88 -16.97
CA ALA A 535 4.29 28.88 -17.59
C ALA A 535 5.73 28.92 -17.05
N TRP A 536 6.03 28.23 -15.93
CA TRP A 536 7.39 28.14 -15.38
C TRP A 536 8.17 26.97 -15.96
N SER A 537 7.54 25.79 -16.08
CA SER A 537 8.17 24.60 -16.66
C SER A 537 8.08 24.54 -18.19
N GLY A 538 7.18 25.32 -18.80
CA GLY A 538 6.94 25.29 -20.25
C GLY A 538 6.22 24.03 -20.75
N VAL A 539 5.80 23.14 -19.84
CA VAL A 539 5.15 21.87 -20.17
C VAL A 539 3.67 22.10 -20.48
N PRO A 540 3.19 21.76 -21.69
CA PRO A 540 1.76 21.83 -22.02
C PRO A 540 0.96 20.81 -21.19
N ARG A 541 -0.22 21.19 -20.71
CA ARG A 541 -1.14 20.23 -20.07
C ARG A 541 -1.66 19.25 -21.14
N ARG A 542 -1.41 17.94 -20.94
CA ARG A 542 -2.04 16.89 -21.74
C ARG A 542 -3.52 16.79 -21.33
N ALA A 543 -4.42 16.73 -22.31
CA ALA A 543 -5.86 16.78 -22.09
C ALA A 543 -6.39 15.72 -21.10
N ASP A 544 -5.80 14.52 -21.09
CA ASP A 544 -6.20 13.41 -20.20
C ASP A 544 -6.15 13.73 -18.70
N GLN A 545 -5.31 14.69 -18.26
CA GLN A 545 -5.29 15.08 -16.84
C GLN A 545 -6.57 15.85 -16.44
N MET A 546 -7.16 16.62 -17.36
CA MET A 546 -8.30 17.49 -17.06
C MET A 546 -9.51 16.68 -16.55
N ASN A 547 -9.78 15.52 -17.16
CA ASN A 547 -10.90 14.64 -16.80
C ASN A 547 -10.69 13.87 -15.49
N ARG A 548 -9.48 13.87 -14.92
CA ARG A 548 -9.16 13.13 -13.68
C ARG A 548 -9.09 14.03 -12.44
N SER A 549 -8.84 15.32 -12.62
CA SER A 549 -8.80 16.30 -11.53
C SER A 549 -10.15 16.95 -11.20
N GLN A 550 -11.17 16.83 -12.08
CA GLN A 550 -12.48 17.48 -11.87
C GLN A 550 -13.38 16.80 -10.81
N SER A 551 -13.27 15.47 -10.62
CA SER A 551 -14.14 14.71 -9.71
C SER A 551 -14.02 15.02 -8.21
N GLY A 552 -13.19 16.01 -7.82
CA GLY A 552 -12.99 16.42 -6.42
C GLY A 552 -13.35 17.87 -6.10
N SER A 553 -13.88 18.66 -7.06
CA SER A 553 -14.12 20.10 -6.85
C SER A 553 -15.59 20.43 -6.59
N LEU A 554 -15.98 20.48 -5.31
CA LEU A 554 -17.29 20.96 -4.87
C LEU A 554 -17.34 22.47 -4.53
N MET A 555 -16.29 23.23 -4.85
CA MET A 555 -16.25 24.69 -4.71
C MET A 555 -15.65 25.37 -5.95
N SER A 556 -16.46 25.48 -7.00
CA SER A 556 -16.22 26.39 -8.12
C SER A 556 -17.53 27.04 -8.54
N ASN A 557 -17.97 28.04 -7.79
CA ASN A 557 -19.17 28.82 -8.11
C ASN A 557 -19.01 30.31 -7.72
N ILE A 558 -17.80 30.82 -7.93
CA ILE A 558 -17.41 32.24 -7.79
C ILE A 558 -16.50 32.55 -8.99
N LEU A 559 -16.86 33.55 -9.81
CA LEU A 559 -16.23 33.99 -11.07
C LEU A 559 -16.51 33.14 -12.33
N GLU A 560 -17.76 33.12 -12.80
CA GLU A 560 -18.01 33.21 -14.25
C GLU A 560 -18.53 34.62 -14.60
N ALA A 561 -17.72 35.39 -15.33
CA ALA A 561 -18.15 36.61 -16.01
C ALA A 561 -17.17 36.98 -17.14
N ASN A 562 -17.65 36.87 -18.38
CA ASN A 562 -17.20 37.62 -19.56
C ASN A 562 -15.70 37.57 -19.98
N ASP A 563 -15.40 36.82 -21.05
CA ASP A 563 -14.98 37.44 -22.33
C ASP A 563 -15.24 36.50 -23.54
N GLY A 564 -15.44 37.08 -24.74
CA GLY A 564 -15.70 36.38 -26.00
C GLY A 564 -14.81 36.88 -27.14
N GLY A 565 -13.56 36.40 -27.20
CA GLY A 565 -12.50 36.96 -28.07
C GLY A 565 -11.96 36.02 -29.15
N LYS A 566 -12.50 36.16 -30.37
CA LYS A 566 -12.06 35.61 -31.69
C LYS A 566 -10.63 35.04 -31.77
N SER A 567 -10.52 33.84 -32.34
CA SER A 567 -9.24 33.26 -32.81
C SER A 567 -8.55 34.16 -33.85
N ASN A 568 -7.23 34.36 -33.72
CA ASN A 568 -6.42 34.84 -34.82
C ASN A 568 -5.07 34.11 -34.87
N ARG A 569 -4.61 33.74 -36.07
CA ARG A 569 -3.53 32.77 -36.31
C ARG A 569 -2.37 33.47 -37.03
N ALA A 570 -1.37 33.90 -36.27
CA ALA A 570 -0.19 34.58 -36.79
C ALA A 570 1.05 33.69 -36.74
N SER A 571 1.62 33.40 -37.90
CA SER A 571 2.94 32.77 -38.03
C SER A 571 4.03 33.84 -38.00
N SER A 572 5.08 33.62 -37.20
CA SER A 572 6.37 34.29 -37.39
C SER A 572 7.48 33.36 -36.91
N GLY A 573 8.55 33.29 -37.66
CA GLY A 573 9.78 32.60 -37.29
C GLY A 573 10.97 33.41 -37.78
N SER A 574 11.97 33.56 -36.92
CA SER A 574 13.33 33.95 -37.30
C SER A 574 14.31 33.40 -36.26
N LEU A 575 15.59 33.45 -36.59
CA LEU A 575 16.67 32.68 -35.96
C LEU A 575 17.67 33.58 -35.21
N THR A 576 18.73 32.96 -34.70
CA THR A 576 19.92 33.54 -34.04
C THR A 576 19.70 33.96 -32.57
N ALA A 577 20.71 33.92 -31.68
CA ALA A 577 22.13 33.54 -31.87
C ALA A 577 22.64 32.61 -30.75
N THR A 578 23.72 31.87 -31.01
CA THR A 578 24.40 30.99 -30.06
C THR A 578 25.43 31.75 -29.22
N LYS A 579 25.43 31.57 -27.89
CA LYS A 579 26.60 31.75 -27.02
C LYS A 579 26.44 31.07 -25.66
N GLU A 580 27.57 30.89 -24.98
CA GLU A 580 27.78 30.31 -23.65
C GLU A 580 27.20 28.89 -23.39
N ALA A 581 28.09 27.91 -23.21
CA ALA A 581 27.78 26.51 -22.91
C ALA A 581 28.27 26.04 -21.52
N ASP A 582 29.03 26.86 -20.80
CA ASP A 582 29.74 26.46 -19.57
C ASP A 582 28.89 26.57 -18.28
N ASP A 583 27.78 27.30 -18.30
CA ASP A 583 26.88 27.46 -17.14
C ASP A 583 25.90 26.27 -16.94
N LEU A 584 25.96 25.26 -17.83
CA LEU A 584 24.96 24.17 -17.89
C LEU A 584 24.91 23.28 -16.63
N ASP A 585 25.96 23.25 -15.81
CA ASP A 585 26.05 22.35 -14.65
C ASP A 585 25.74 23.01 -13.30
N ARG A 586 25.37 24.29 -13.30
CA ARG A 586 24.82 24.95 -12.09
C ARG A 586 23.35 24.57 -11.90
N VAL A 587 23.03 23.96 -10.75
CA VAL A 587 21.69 23.44 -10.45
C VAL A 587 20.73 24.53 -9.95
N ASP A 588 20.41 25.48 -10.83
CA ASP A 588 19.30 26.40 -10.62
C ASP A 588 17.96 25.69 -10.84
N ALA A 589 16.91 26.12 -10.12
CA ALA A 589 15.58 25.51 -10.17
C ALA A 589 15.00 25.37 -11.59
N ARG A 590 15.34 26.31 -12.49
CA ARG A 590 14.93 26.31 -13.90
C ARG A 590 15.66 25.25 -14.75
N ASN A 591 16.95 25.01 -14.44
CA ASN A 591 17.75 23.94 -15.05
C ASN A 591 17.27 22.56 -14.55
N ALA A 592 17.03 22.44 -13.24
CA ALA A 592 16.48 21.22 -12.62
C ALA A 592 15.11 20.82 -13.21
N ALA A 593 14.18 21.77 -13.36
CA ALA A 593 12.87 21.52 -13.97
C ALA A 593 12.98 21.07 -15.45
N SER A 594 13.91 21.67 -16.21
CA SER A 594 14.18 21.28 -17.61
C SER A 594 14.77 19.87 -17.71
N ARG A 595 15.79 19.55 -16.89
CA ARG A 595 16.40 18.21 -16.81
C ARG A 595 15.37 17.13 -16.43
N LEU A 596 14.40 17.43 -15.55
CA LEU A 596 13.28 16.53 -15.22
C LEU A 596 12.28 16.36 -16.38
N ALA A 597 11.99 17.42 -17.14
CA ALA A 597 11.05 17.37 -18.26
C ALA A 597 11.58 16.57 -19.47
N ALA A 598 12.90 16.54 -19.67
CA ALA A 598 13.55 15.78 -20.73
C ALA A 598 13.64 14.26 -20.45
N ALA A 599 13.45 13.84 -19.20
CA ALA A 599 13.61 12.45 -18.78
C ALA A 599 12.37 11.59 -19.10
N THR A 600 12.31 11.03 -20.32
CA THR A 600 11.33 9.99 -20.68
C THR A 600 11.65 8.66 -19.99
N PHE A 601 11.17 8.49 -18.76
CA PHE A 601 11.30 7.24 -18.01
C PHE A 601 10.34 6.15 -18.56
N LEU A 602 10.92 5.03 -18.97
CA LEU A 602 10.24 3.75 -19.26
C LEU A 602 9.90 3.00 -17.94
#